data_AF-A0A8T0CWX4-F1
#
_entry.id   AF-A0A8T0CWX4-F1
#
_cell.length_a   1.000
_cell.length_b   1.000
_cell.length_c   1.000
_cell.angle_alpha   90.00
_cell.angle_beta   90.00
_cell.angle_gamma   90.00
#
_symmetry.space_group_name_H-M   'P 1'
#
loop_
_entity.id
_entity.type
_entity.pdbx_description
1 polymer ?
#
loop_
_entity_poly.entity_id
_entity_poly.type
_entity_poly.pdbx_seq_one_letter_code
_entity_poly.pdbx_strand_id
1 'polypeptide(L)'
;MQLDRTPLHVAKHPVGIHPQVVKLESMLDLESDDVFMIGLWGQGGIGKTTLAKALYNAIFRQFEGSCFLANVREVSKDSKDLNPLQEKVLAEILLRQRLAVNSVDGGISLMQARLCRKKVLLVLDDVNNVKQLNALAGECEWFGKGSRIIITTRDNHLLTSHGIDKGHIYEVKTLENCEAIELFNKYVSLRNNRIVIRRDLVDRALHYANGLPLALEVLGSFLCGRRENEWESALNTLAKSPNKTINDVLKLSYDGLENYAKEIFLDIACFFKGRSIEYIMKVLNYCDFDTTIGVQVLKEKSLIIGEEGNVQMHDLIQLMGMDIVKQECHDDPGRRSRLWVFDDVVDVLSGDMGTNAVKAIVLNLPKPKDMYIGPNAFANIRRLRMLIMVNVHNSFQDPICLPNELRWFEWHEYPWIPKFFPGPKKLVGLDLHKSNMLVVGEQFQVHI
;
A
#
# COMPACT_ATOMS: atom_id res chain seq x y z
N MET A 1 -3.49 -45.65 3.84
CA MET A 1 -4.12 -45.17 2.59
C MET A 1 -3.94 -43.65 2.52
N GLN A 2 -2.95 -43.16 1.77
CA GLN A 2 -2.87 -41.74 1.39
C GLN A 2 -3.83 -41.54 0.22
N LEU A 3 -5.04 -41.03 0.49
CA LEU A 3 -5.98 -40.61 -0.57
C LEU A 3 -5.47 -39.30 -1.20
N ASP A 4 -5.65 -39.20 -2.52
CA ASP A 4 -5.19 -38.17 -3.47
C ASP A 4 -5.27 -36.72 -2.95
N ARG A 5 -4.24 -36.27 -2.23
CA ARG A 5 -3.99 -34.84 -2.05
C ARG A 5 -3.24 -34.33 -3.28
N THR A 6 -3.94 -33.61 -4.13
CA THR A 6 -3.39 -33.06 -5.37
C THR A 6 -2.64 -31.76 -5.10
N PRO A 7 -1.52 -31.52 -5.80
CA PRO A 7 -0.82 -30.25 -5.72
C PRO A 7 -1.72 -29.11 -6.23
N LEU A 8 -1.57 -27.94 -5.62
CA LEU A 8 -2.27 -26.72 -6.01
C LEU A 8 -1.66 -26.14 -7.29
N HIS A 9 -2.50 -25.52 -8.13
CA HIS A 9 -1.99 -24.70 -9.23
C HIS A 9 -1.37 -23.42 -8.67
N VAL A 10 -0.04 -23.32 -8.75
CA VAL A 10 0.77 -22.21 -8.22
C VAL A 10 0.56 -20.95 -9.05
N ALA A 11 1.03 -20.96 -10.30
CA ALA A 11 0.90 -19.88 -11.26
C ALA A 11 1.14 -20.45 -12.67
N LYS A 12 0.65 -19.72 -13.68
CA LYS A 12 0.96 -20.03 -15.08
C LYS A 12 2.46 -19.94 -15.37
N HIS A 13 3.13 -18.96 -14.76
CA HIS A 13 4.55 -18.68 -14.92
C HIS A 13 5.22 -18.45 -13.55
N PRO A 14 5.66 -19.51 -12.85
CA PRO A 14 6.25 -19.40 -11.51
C PRO A 14 7.73 -18.94 -11.57
N VAL A 15 7.96 -17.63 -11.73
CA VAL A 15 9.31 -17.03 -11.78
C VAL A 15 9.75 -16.58 -10.38
N GLY A 16 11.02 -16.80 -10.01
CA GLY A 16 11.61 -16.32 -8.76
C GLY A 16 11.09 -16.96 -7.47
N ILE A 17 10.31 -18.04 -7.57
CA ILE A 17 9.63 -18.66 -6.42
C ILE A 17 10.54 -19.63 -5.66
N HIS A 18 11.30 -20.46 -6.38
CA HIS A 18 12.02 -21.59 -5.77
C HIS A 18 13.01 -21.16 -4.66
N PRO A 19 13.85 -20.12 -4.84
CA PRO A 19 14.75 -19.67 -3.77
C PRO A 19 14.00 -19.22 -2.51
N GLN A 20 12.83 -18.60 -2.68
CA GLN A 20 12.00 -18.16 -1.56
C GLN A 20 11.37 -19.34 -0.81
N VAL A 21 10.96 -20.39 -1.53
CA VAL A 21 10.46 -21.63 -0.92
C VAL A 21 11.53 -22.29 -0.07
N VAL A 22 12.76 -22.46 -0.58
CA VAL A 22 13.87 -23.05 0.19
C VAL A 22 14.14 -22.25 1.48
N LYS A 23 14.11 -20.92 1.40
CA LYS A 23 14.25 -20.06 2.58
C LYS A 23 13.11 -20.29 3.59
N LEU A 24 11.87 -20.36 3.13
CA LEU A 24 10.72 -20.60 4.02
C LEU A 24 10.73 -22.02 4.62
N GLU A 25 11.19 -23.03 3.89
CA GLU A 25 11.36 -24.39 4.43
C GLU A 25 12.34 -24.39 5.61
N SER A 26 13.43 -23.62 5.51
CA SER A 26 14.39 -23.46 6.62
C SER A 26 13.77 -22.76 7.84
N MET A 27 12.91 -21.77 7.63
CA MET A 27 12.20 -21.07 8.71
C MET A 27 11.14 -21.95 9.39
N LEU A 28 10.62 -22.96 8.68
CA LEU A 28 9.64 -23.90 9.23
C LEU A 28 10.28 -24.97 10.11
N ASP A 29 11.60 -25.16 10.08
CA ASP A 29 12.31 -26.18 10.86
C ASP A 29 11.57 -27.54 10.87
N LEU A 30 11.40 -28.15 9.69
CA LEU A 30 10.50 -29.30 9.49
C LEU A 30 10.85 -30.55 10.33
N GLU A 31 12.06 -30.58 10.91
CA GLU A 31 12.55 -31.65 11.77
C GLU A 31 12.11 -31.48 13.24
N SER A 32 11.78 -30.26 13.67
CA SER A 32 11.30 -30.00 15.03
C SER A 32 9.87 -30.51 15.28
N ASP A 33 9.66 -31.07 16.47
CA ASP A 33 8.35 -31.51 16.98
C ASP A 33 7.51 -30.34 17.55
N ASP A 34 8.03 -29.12 17.58
CA ASP A 34 7.27 -27.94 18.00
C ASP A 34 6.21 -27.57 16.96
N VAL A 35 5.23 -26.76 17.38
CA VAL A 35 4.22 -26.18 16.49
C VAL A 35 4.67 -24.76 16.10
N PHE A 36 4.80 -24.51 14.80
CA PHE A 36 5.21 -23.21 14.29
C PHE A 36 4.10 -22.53 13.48
N MET A 37 3.92 -21.24 13.75
CA MET A 37 3.14 -20.33 12.93
C MET A 37 4.08 -19.37 12.20
N ILE A 38 3.95 -19.26 10.88
CA ILE A 38 4.71 -18.33 10.05
C ILE A 38 3.77 -17.38 9.33
N GLY A 39 4.12 -16.10 9.32
CA GLY A 39 3.41 -15.06 8.59
C GLY A 39 4.12 -14.69 7.29
N LEU A 40 3.43 -14.72 6.16
CA LEU A 40 3.85 -14.12 4.90
C LEU A 40 3.16 -12.77 4.73
N TRP A 41 3.94 -11.70 4.76
CA TRP A 41 3.45 -10.33 4.76
C TRP A 41 3.99 -9.52 3.57
N GLY A 42 3.25 -8.48 3.14
CA GLY A 42 3.66 -7.61 2.04
C GLY A 42 2.49 -6.97 1.29
N GLN A 43 2.79 -6.10 0.33
CA GLN A 43 1.80 -5.35 -0.43
C GLN A 43 0.87 -6.23 -1.31
N GLY A 44 -0.26 -5.65 -1.75
CA GLY A 44 -1.19 -6.32 -2.67
C GLY A 44 -0.50 -6.68 -3.99
N GLY A 45 -0.80 -7.86 -4.55
CA GLY A 45 -0.25 -8.27 -5.85
C GLY A 45 1.22 -8.72 -5.85
N ILE A 46 1.89 -8.77 -4.69
CA ILE A 46 3.31 -9.12 -4.56
C ILE A 46 3.61 -10.63 -4.71
N GLY A 47 2.59 -11.49 -4.71
CA GLY A 47 2.74 -12.94 -4.88
C GLY A 47 2.70 -13.79 -3.61
N LYS A 48 2.26 -13.26 -2.45
CA LYS A 48 2.11 -14.02 -1.20
C LYS A 48 1.35 -15.34 -1.37
N THR A 49 0.16 -15.29 -1.97
CA THR A 49 -0.68 -16.48 -2.22
C THR A 49 0.05 -17.49 -3.11
N THR A 50 0.76 -17.01 -4.13
CA THR A 50 1.54 -17.85 -5.05
C THR A 50 2.68 -18.55 -4.31
N LEU A 51 3.40 -17.82 -3.47
CA LEU A 51 4.48 -18.37 -2.64
C LEU A 51 3.95 -19.39 -1.63
N ALA A 52 2.84 -19.09 -0.97
CA ALA A 52 2.18 -20.00 -0.03
C ALA A 52 1.74 -21.31 -0.70
N LYS A 53 1.19 -21.25 -1.92
CA LYS A 53 0.84 -22.44 -2.71
C LYS A 53 2.06 -23.27 -3.08
N ALA A 54 3.15 -22.62 -3.48
CA ALA A 54 4.39 -23.31 -3.83
C ALA A 54 5.00 -24.02 -2.61
N LEU A 55 5.05 -23.34 -1.47
CA LEU A 55 5.50 -23.91 -0.21
C LEU A 55 4.61 -25.06 0.24
N TYR A 56 3.29 -24.89 0.17
CA TYR A 56 2.32 -25.96 0.45
C TYR A 56 2.63 -27.20 -0.39
N ASN A 57 2.77 -27.05 -1.71
CA ASN A 57 3.07 -28.16 -2.62
C ASN A 57 4.38 -28.87 -2.31
N ALA A 58 5.38 -28.15 -1.80
CA ALA A 58 6.67 -28.72 -1.46
C ALA A 58 6.60 -29.64 -0.22
N ILE A 59 5.79 -29.27 0.79
CA ILE A 59 5.86 -29.91 2.11
C ILE A 59 4.60 -30.68 2.52
N PHE A 60 3.43 -30.50 1.88
CA PHE A 60 2.14 -31.05 2.38
C PHE A 60 2.11 -32.56 2.58
N ARG A 61 2.91 -33.32 1.83
CA ARG A 61 2.98 -34.79 1.94
C ARG A 61 3.66 -35.27 3.22
N GLN A 62 4.38 -34.39 3.91
CA GLN A 62 5.06 -34.68 5.18
C GLN A 62 4.11 -34.64 6.39
N PHE A 63 2.84 -34.26 6.18
CA PHE A 63 1.85 -34.04 7.24
C PHE A 63 0.70 -35.04 7.14
N GLU A 64 0.19 -35.48 8.30
CA GLU A 64 -0.96 -36.39 8.38
C GLU A 64 -2.25 -35.76 7.89
N GLY A 65 -2.34 -34.42 7.91
CA GLY A 65 -3.48 -33.61 7.50
C GLY A 65 -2.99 -32.31 6.86
N SER A 66 -3.61 -31.86 5.77
CA SER A 66 -3.24 -30.58 5.18
C SER A 66 -4.45 -29.87 4.57
N CYS A 67 -4.49 -28.54 4.69
CA CYS A 67 -5.57 -27.70 4.15
C CYS A 67 -4.99 -26.38 3.65
N PHE A 68 -5.43 -25.96 2.46
CA PHE A 68 -5.18 -24.62 1.93
C PHE A 68 -6.49 -23.84 1.88
N LEU A 69 -6.67 -22.96 2.86
CA LEU A 69 -7.86 -22.13 2.98
C LEU A 69 -7.66 -20.82 2.20
N ALA A 70 -8.04 -20.84 0.93
CA ALA A 70 -7.90 -19.71 0.02
C ALA A 70 -8.87 -18.54 0.34
N ASN A 71 -8.40 -17.30 0.17
CA ASN A 71 -9.21 -16.07 0.15
C ASN A 71 -10.09 -15.87 1.41
N VAL A 72 -9.54 -16.06 2.61
CA VAL A 72 -10.27 -15.96 3.88
C VAL A 72 -11.02 -14.63 3.99
N ARG A 73 -10.38 -13.49 3.66
CA ARG A 73 -11.04 -12.17 3.65
C ARG A 73 -12.33 -12.18 2.84
N GLU A 74 -12.27 -12.59 1.58
CA GLU A 74 -13.42 -12.51 0.66
C GLU A 74 -14.52 -13.48 1.07
N VAL A 75 -14.17 -14.71 1.48
CA VAL A 75 -15.17 -15.71 1.89
C VAL A 75 -15.89 -15.30 3.18
N SER A 76 -15.22 -14.57 4.08
CA SER A 76 -15.83 -14.07 5.33
C SER A 76 -16.43 -12.66 5.21
N LYS A 77 -16.46 -12.05 4.03
CA LYS A 77 -16.84 -10.65 3.86
C LYS A 77 -18.34 -10.42 4.10
N ASP A 78 -19.16 -11.32 3.57
CA ASP A 78 -20.62 -11.20 3.58
C ASP A 78 -21.29 -11.95 4.74
N SER A 79 -20.57 -12.91 5.35
CA SER A 79 -21.01 -13.62 6.55
C SER A 79 -20.14 -13.23 7.74
N LYS A 80 -20.77 -12.70 8.80
CA LYS A 80 -20.12 -12.66 10.13
C LYS A 80 -19.79 -14.06 10.66
N ASP A 81 -20.33 -15.08 10.02
CA ASP A 81 -20.16 -16.47 10.36
C ASP A 81 -18.93 -17.08 9.67
N LEU A 82 -18.04 -17.66 10.49
CA LEU A 82 -16.82 -18.35 10.08
C LEU A 82 -16.99 -19.88 10.11
N ASN A 83 -18.17 -20.39 10.47
CA ASN A 83 -18.47 -21.83 10.48
C ASN A 83 -18.10 -22.53 9.17
N PRO A 84 -18.45 -22.01 7.97
CA PRO A 84 -18.14 -22.71 6.72
C PRO A 84 -16.64 -22.89 6.49
N LEU A 85 -15.82 -21.95 7.00
CA LEU A 85 -14.37 -22.04 6.92
C LEU A 85 -13.83 -23.10 7.89
N GLN A 86 -14.34 -23.15 9.12
CA GLN A 86 -13.98 -24.18 10.11
C GLN A 86 -14.36 -25.59 9.63
N GLU A 87 -15.57 -25.76 9.08
CA GLU A 87 -16.03 -27.02 8.49
C GLU A 87 -15.10 -27.49 7.36
N LYS A 88 -14.68 -26.56 6.50
CA LYS A 88 -13.76 -26.85 5.40
C LYS A 88 -12.40 -27.31 5.92
N VAL A 89 -11.82 -26.61 6.89
CA VAL A 89 -10.54 -27.01 7.51
C VAL A 89 -10.63 -28.40 8.11
N LEU A 90 -11.68 -28.66 8.90
CA LEU A 90 -11.91 -29.97 9.52
C LEU A 90 -12.09 -31.08 8.47
N ALA A 91 -12.86 -30.83 7.40
CA ALA A 91 -13.11 -31.80 6.35
C ALA A 91 -11.82 -32.17 5.59
N GLU A 92 -11.02 -31.19 5.19
CA GLU A 92 -9.76 -31.42 4.44
C GLU A 92 -8.70 -32.10 5.30
N ILE A 93 -8.54 -31.68 6.56
CA ILE A 93 -7.52 -32.24 7.47
C ILE A 93 -7.89 -33.62 7.98
N LEU A 94 -9.16 -33.84 8.36
CA LEU A 94 -9.59 -35.11 8.98
C LEU A 94 -9.98 -36.17 7.95
N LEU A 95 -10.18 -35.80 6.68
CA LEU A 95 -10.62 -36.70 5.61
C LEU A 95 -11.90 -37.48 5.98
N ARG A 96 -12.79 -36.87 6.76
CA ARG A 96 -14.09 -37.42 7.16
C ARG A 96 -15.21 -36.68 6.44
N GLN A 97 -16.40 -37.31 6.38
CA GLN A 97 -17.63 -36.62 5.94
C GLN A 97 -17.80 -35.30 6.72
N ARG A 98 -18.44 -34.30 6.07
CA ARG A 98 -18.64 -32.95 6.61
C ARG A 98 -19.10 -33.02 8.06
N LEU A 99 -18.25 -32.52 8.97
CA LEU A 99 -18.62 -32.33 10.37
C LEU A 99 -19.42 -31.03 10.42
N ALA A 100 -20.67 -31.11 10.85
CA ALA A 100 -21.51 -29.92 11.03
C ALA A 100 -20.96 -29.09 12.19
N VAL A 101 -20.69 -27.81 11.93
CA VAL A 101 -20.31 -26.82 12.94
C VAL A 101 -21.52 -25.92 13.20
N ASN A 102 -22.09 -26.04 14.40
CA ASN A 102 -23.34 -25.34 14.74
C ASN A 102 -23.12 -23.87 15.17
N SER A 103 -21.89 -23.49 15.52
CA SER A 103 -21.49 -22.15 15.93
C SER A 103 -19.97 -21.99 15.87
N VAL A 104 -19.47 -20.75 15.79
CA VAL A 104 -18.04 -20.48 15.65
C VAL A 104 -17.28 -21.03 16.86
N ASP A 105 -17.80 -20.81 18.07
CA ASP A 105 -17.21 -21.33 19.32
C ASP A 105 -17.24 -22.87 19.38
N GLY A 106 -18.30 -23.48 18.85
CA GLY A 106 -18.39 -24.93 18.69
C GLY A 106 -17.35 -25.46 17.72
N GLY A 107 -17.11 -24.74 16.62
CA GLY A 107 -16.07 -25.05 15.64
C GLY A 107 -14.67 -24.92 16.23
N ILE A 108 -14.41 -23.88 17.03
CA ILE A 108 -13.16 -23.70 17.78
C ILE A 108 -12.91 -24.91 18.69
N SER A 109 -13.89 -25.25 19.52
CA SER A 109 -13.79 -26.38 20.45
C SER A 109 -13.54 -27.70 19.72
N LEU A 110 -14.19 -27.90 18.56
CA LEU A 110 -14.03 -29.09 17.75
C LEU A 110 -12.65 -29.15 17.08
N MET A 111 -12.15 -28.03 16.56
CA MET A 111 -10.80 -27.93 15.99
C MET A 111 -9.76 -28.25 17.06
N GLN A 112 -9.81 -27.61 18.23
CA GLN A 112 -8.90 -27.89 19.36
C GLN A 112 -8.90 -29.38 19.72
N ALA A 113 -10.09 -29.98 19.90
CA ALA A 113 -10.21 -31.37 20.33
C ALA A 113 -9.68 -32.40 19.31
N ARG A 114 -9.66 -32.04 18.02
CA ARG A 114 -9.32 -32.97 16.93
C ARG A 114 -7.92 -32.72 16.35
N LEU A 115 -7.48 -31.48 16.27
CA LEU A 115 -6.23 -31.09 15.64
C LEU A 115 -5.04 -31.23 16.59
N CYS A 116 -5.24 -31.19 17.91
CA CYS A 116 -4.16 -31.29 18.93
C CYS A 116 -3.44 -32.65 18.95
N ARG A 117 -3.97 -33.65 18.24
CA ARG A 117 -3.43 -35.02 18.17
C ARG A 117 -2.87 -35.38 16.79
N LYS A 118 -2.70 -34.39 15.91
CA LYS A 118 -2.36 -34.64 14.51
C LYS A 118 -1.31 -33.66 14.03
N LYS A 119 -0.29 -34.16 13.32
CA LYS A 119 0.70 -33.33 12.63
C LYS A 119 0.06 -32.74 11.36
N VAL A 120 -0.27 -31.45 11.38
CA VAL A 120 -1.03 -30.79 10.29
C VAL A 120 -0.27 -29.66 9.61
N LEU A 121 -0.56 -29.45 8.33
CA LEU A 121 -0.18 -28.27 7.57
C LEU A 121 -1.43 -27.44 7.25
N LEU A 122 -1.56 -26.25 7.83
CA LEU A 122 -2.68 -25.35 7.58
C LEU A 122 -2.18 -24.06 6.94
N VAL A 123 -2.74 -23.69 5.78
CA VAL A 123 -2.49 -22.39 5.16
C VAL A 123 -3.76 -21.54 5.22
N LEU A 124 -3.69 -20.38 5.86
CA LEU A 124 -4.73 -19.37 5.91
C LEU A 124 -4.36 -18.22 4.98
N ASP A 125 -4.96 -18.16 3.79
CA ASP A 125 -4.62 -17.19 2.77
C ASP A 125 -5.51 -15.94 2.82
N ASP A 126 -4.89 -14.77 2.76
CA ASP A 126 -5.51 -13.43 2.69
C ASP A 126 -6.34 -13.10 3.93
N VAL A 127 -5.74 -13.30 5.12
CA VAL A 127 -6.32 -12.95 6.43
C VAL A 127 -6.17 -11.46 6.68
N ASN A 128 -7.24 -10.79 7.11
CA ASN A 128 -7.25 -9.34 7.36
C ASN A 128 -7.93 -8.91 8.67
N ASN A 129 -8.34 -9.86 9.52
CA ASN A 129 -9.00 -9.57 10.78
C ASN A 129 -8.60 -10.58 11.86
N VAL A 130 -8.36 -10.10 13.09
CA VAL A 130 -8.02 -10.95 14.25
C VAL A 130 -9.09 -12.00 14.55
N LYS A 131 -10.37 -11.71 14.29
CA LYS A 131 -11.46 -12.67 14.46
C LYS A 131 -11.31 -13.89 13.56
N GLN A 132 -10.73 -13.73 12.37
CA GLN A 132 -10.46 -14.85 11.47
C GLN A 132 -9.38 -15.76 12.07
N LEU A 133 -8.29 -15.18 12.58
CA LEU A 133 -7.22 -15.96 13.22
C LEU A 133 -7.73 -16.67 14.48
N ASN A 134 -8.41 -15.95 15.37
CA ASN A 134 -8.95 -16.52 16.60
C ASN A 134 -9.94 -17.67 16.36
N ALA A 135 -10.65 -17.67 15.23
CA ALA A 135 -11.59 -18.73 14.88
C ALA A 135 -10.97 -19.92 14.12
N LEU A 136 -9.83 -19.72 13.43
CA LEU A 136 -9.25 -20.72 12.52
C LEU A 136 -7.91 -21.28 12.99
N ALA A 137 -7.11 -20.49 13.71
CA ALA A 137 -5.81 -20.86 14.24
C ALA A 137 -5.47 -19.98 15.46
N GLY A 138 -6.15 -20.24 16.58
CA GLY A 138 -5.99 -19.46 17.81
C GLY A 138 -4.59 -19.58 18.42
N GLU A 139 -4.32 -20.66 19.14
CA GLU A 139 -3.04 -20.89 19.82
C GLU A 139 -2.34 -22.15 19.27
N CYS A 140 -1.04 -22.30 19.51
CA CYS A 140 -0.26 -23.44 19.04
C CYS A 140 -0.77 -24.78 19.59
N GLU A 141 -1.33 -24.77 20.80
CA GLU A 141 -1.90 -25.90 21.54
C GLU A 141 -3.10 -26.54 20.83
N TRP A 142 -3.68 -25.85 19.85
CA TRP A 142 -4.74 -26.40 19.01
C TRP A 142 -4.23 -27.53 18.12
N PHE A 143 -2.92 -27.60 17.88
CA PHE A 143 -2.32 -28.46 16.87
C PHE A 143 -1.37 -29.49 17.50
N GLY A 144 -1.29 -30.67 16.89
CA GLY A 144 -0.38 -31.71 17.35
C GLY A 144 1.07 -31.37 17.04
N LYS A 145 1.98 -32.07 17.71
CA LYS A 145 3.43 -31.94 17.52
C LYS A 145 3.84 -31.98 16.04
N GLY A 146 4.79 -31.12 15.68
CA GLY A 146 5.33 -30.99 14.33
C GLY A 146 4.39 -30.26 13.35
N SER A 147 3.30 -29.66 13.80
CA SER A 147 2.36 -28.92 12.92
C SER A 147 2.94 -27.60 12.44
N ARG A 148 2.53 -27.19 11.23
CA ARG A 148 2.93 -25.92 10.61
C ARG A 148 1.71 -25.14 10.15
N ILE A 149 1.62 -23.88 10.55
CA ILE A 149 0.54 -22.98 10.19
C ILE A 149 1.16 -21.81 9.42
N ILE A 150 0.67 -21.55 8.22
CA ILE A 150 1.16 -20.47 7.35
C ILE A 150 0.02 -19.48 7.15
N ILE A 151 0.26 -18.21 7.43
CA ILE A 151 -0.74 -17.15 7.30
C ILE A 151 -0.24 -16.17 6.24
N THR A 152 -1.04 -15.87 5.22
CA THR A 152 -0.74 -14.75 4.32
C THR A 152 -1.59 -13.54 4.69
N THR A 153 -0.98 -12.37 4.77
CA THR A 153 -1.68 -11.13 5.09
C THR A 153 -1.01 -9.91 4.47
N ARG A 154 -1.73 -8.79 4.44
CA ARG A 154 -1.21 -7.47 4.07
C ARG A 154 -0.93 -6.62 5.30
N ASP A 155 -1.24 -7.12 6.49
CA ASP A 155 -1.16 -6.38 7.74
C ASP A 155 -0.20 -7.09 8.70
N ASN A 156 0.99 -6.52 8.90
CA ASN A 156 2.00 -7.10 9.79
C ASN A 156 1.56 -7.02 11.25
N HIS A 157 0.81 -5.96 11.60
CA HIS A 157 0.32 -5.79 12.95
C HIS A 157 -0.53 -6.98 13.36
N LEU A 158 -1.38 -7.46 12.45
CA LEU A 158 -2.23 -8.64 12.66
C LEU A 158 -1.43 -9.89 13.08
N LEU A 159 -0.25 -10.11 12.50
CA LEU A 159 0.64 -11.23 12.85
C LEU A 159 1.28 -11.03 14.22
N THR A 160 1.84 -9.84 14.45
CA THR A 160 2.51 -9.53 15.73
C THR A 160 1.55 -9.48 16.91
N SER A 161 0.33 -8.97 16.71
CA SER A 161 -0.72 -8.96 17.74
C SER A 161 -1.25 -10.36 18.04
N HIS A 162 -1.11 -11.29 17.09
CA HIS A 162 -1.42 -12.71 17.28
C HIS A 162 -0.29 -13.48 17.99
N GLY A 163 0.80 -12.80 18.36
CA GLY A 163 1.93 -13.40 19.07
C GLY A 163 2.93 -14.14 18.17
N ILE A 164 2.87 -13.94 16.85
CA ILE A 164 3.89 -14.52 15.94
C ILE A 164 5.20 -13.75 16.10
N ASP A 165 6.27 -14.46 16.45
CA ASP A 165 7.60 -13.88 16.60
C ASP A 165 8.07 -13.23 15.30
N LYS A 166 8.79 -12.11 15.43
CA LYS A 166 9.37 -11.40 14.27
C LYS A 166 10.29 -12.28 13.41
N GLY A 167 10.96 -13.26 14.02
CA GLY A 167 11.79 -14.23 13.29
C GLY A 167 11.01 -15.17 12.37
N HIS A 168 9.71 -15.33 12.63
CA HIS A 168 8.77 -16.16 11.87
C HIS A 168 7.85 -15.33 10.94
N ILE A 169 8.18 -14.05 10.74
CA ILE A 169 7.47 -13.19 9.78
C ILE A 169 8.39 -12.96 8.57
N TYR A 170 7.91 -13.39 7.41
CA TYR A 170 8.59 -13.23 6.14
C TYR A 170 7.93 -12.14 5.30
N GLU A 171 8.65 -11.04 5.07
CA GLU A 171 8.24 -10.01 4.13
C GLU A 171 8.54 -10.45 2.69
N VAL A 172 7.49 -10.60 1.88
CA VAL A 172 7.61 -10.93 0.46
C VAL A 172 8.00 -9.68 -0.32
N LYS A 173 9.13 -9.75 -1.04
CA LYS A 173 9.70 -8.64 -1.81
C LYS A 173 9.25 -8.67 -3.27
N THR A 174 9.43 -7.55 -3.97
CA THR A 174 9.26 -7.45 -5.41
C THR A 174 10.26 -8.34 -6.14
N LEU A 175 9.95 -8.71 -7.39
CA LEU A 175 10.88 -9.45 -8.23
C LEU A 175 12.09 -8.59 -8.57
N GLU A 176 13.25 -9.22 -8.58
CA GLU A 176 14.48 -8.61 -9.08
C GLU A 176 14.37 -8.33 -10.59
N ASN A 177 15.18 -7.40 -11.10
CA ASN A 177 15.07 -6.94 -12.50
C ASN A 177 15.07 -8.10 -13.52
N CYS A 178 15.94 -9.10 -13.35
CA CYS A 178 16.01 -10.26 -14.23
C CYS A 178 14.72 -11.11 -14.20
N GLU A 179 14.17 -11.32 -13.01
CA GLU A 179 12.94 -12.10 -12.80
C GLU A 179 11.71 -11.34 -13.31
N ALA A 180 11.69 -10.02 -13.13
CA ALA A 180 10.64 -9.15 -13.65
C ALA A 180 10.60 -9.17 -15.18
N ILE A 181 11.76 -9.08 -15.83
CA ILE A 181 11.91 -9.19 -17.30
C ILE A 181 11.42 -10.57 -17.77
N GLU A 182 11.86 -11.65 -17.11
CA GLU A 182 11.46 -13.00 -17.47
C GLU A 182 9.94 -13.18 -17.37
N LEU A 183 9.33 -12.75 -16.27
CA LEU A 183 7.89 -12.86 -16.06
C LEU A 183 7.12 -12.05 -17.11
N PHE A 184 7.51 -10.79 -17.32
CA PHE A 184 6.87 -9.92 -18.31
C PHE A 184 6.92 -10.53 -19.72
N ASN A 185 8.09 -11.02 -20.14
CA ASN A 185 8.27 -11.66 -21.44
C ASN A 185 7.39 -12.90 -21.59
N LYS A 186 7.21 -13.72 -20.55
CA LYS A 186 6.31 -14.89 -20.60
C LYS A 186 4.86 -14.50 -20.90
N TYR A 187 4.39 -13.35 -20.44
CA TYR A 187 3.04 -12.86 -20.72
C TYR A 187 2.92 -12.15 -22.08
N VAL A 188 3.97 -11.47 -22.54
CA VAL A 188 4.01 -10.82 -23.86
C VAL A 188 4.17 -11.85 -25.00
N SER A 189 4.98 -12.90 -24.80
CA SER A 189 5.48 -13.77 -25.88
C SER A 189 4.58 -14.95 -26.27
N LEU A 190 3.29 -14.95 -25.96
CA LEU A 190 2.46 -16.14 -26.21
C LEU A 190 1.88 -16.28 -27.62
N ARG A 191 2.06 -15.33 -28.56
CA ARG A 191 1.41 -15.46 -29.89
C ARG A 191 2.13 -15.00 -31.16
N ASN A 192 3.24 -14.24 -31.16
CA ASN A 192 3.84 -13.79 -32.43
C ASN A 192 5.33 -13.45 -32.34
N ASN A 193 6.19 -14.33 -32.86
CA ASN A 193 7.64 -14.11 -33.03
C ASN A 193 8.01 -13.10 -34.14
N ARG A 194 7.16 -12.10 -34.42
CA ARG A 194 7.32 -11.19 -35.58
C ARG A 194 7.25 -9.71 -35.27
N ILE A 195 6.91 -9.31 -34.04
CA ILE A 195 6.84 -7.90 -33.66
C ILE A 195 8.09 -7.55 -32.86
N VAL A 196 8.97 -6.74 -33.45
CA VAL A 196 10.10 -6.14 -32.75
C VAL A 196 9.58 -4.87 -32.09
N ILE A 197 9.49 -4.85 -30.76
CA ILE A 197 9.13 -3.67 -29.97
C ILE A 197 10.41 -2.95 -29.57
N ARG A 198 10.45 -1.62 -29.69
CA ARG A 198 11.58 -0.83 -29.20
C ARG A 198 11.85 -1.07 -27.71
N ARG A 199 13.12 -1.14 -27.33
CA ARG A 199 13.57 -1.41 -25.95
C ARG A 199 13.03 -0.39 -24.96
N ASP A 200 12.97 0.89 -25.32
CA ASP A 200 12.47 1.93 -24.42
C ASP A 200 11.00 1.73 -24.00
N LEU A 201 10.16 1.13 -24.85
CA LEU A 201 8.78 0.81 -24.49
C LEU A 201 8.70 -0.38 -23.52
N VAL A 202 9.59 -1.36 -23.67
CA VAL A 202 9.72 -2.47 -22.73
C VAL A 202 10.21 -1.96 -21.38
N ASP A 203 11.24 -1.11 -21.38
CA ASP A 203 11.80 -0.51 -20.16
C ASP A 203 10.74 0.34 -19.44
N ARG A 204 9.94 1.12 -20.18
CA ARG A 204 8.80 1.88 -19.61
C ARG A 204 7.74 0.97 -18.97
N ALA A 205 7.42 -0.17 -19.59
CA ALA A 205 6.46 -1.12 -19.04
C ALA A 205 6.98 -1.79 -17.77
N LEU A 206 8.25 -2.20 -17.77
CA LEU A 206 8.93 -2.78 -16.60
C LEU A 206 9.05 -1.76 -15.47
N HIS A 207 9.40 -0.52 -15.78
CA HIS A 207 9.48 0.57 -14.80
C HIS A 207 8.11 0.86 -14.17
N TYR A 208 7.03 0.90 -14.97
CA TYR A 208 5.67 1.06 -14.43
C TYR A 208 5.32 -0.09 -13.45
N ALA A 209 5.68 -1.33 -13.78
CA ALA A 209 5.40 -2.48 -12.92
C ALA A 209 6.30 -2.52 -11.66
N ASN A 210 7.52 -2.01 -11.77
CA ASN A 210 8.56 -1.95 -10.74
C ASN A 210 8.71 -3.27 -9.95
N GLY A 211 8.77 -4.40 -10.66
CA GLY A 211 8.95 -5.72 -10.05
C GLY A 211 7.70 -6.30 -9.38
N LEU A 212 6.53 -5.63 -9.40
CA LEU A 212 5.28 -6.16 -8.86
C LEU A 212 4.70 -7.24 -9.79
N PRO A 213 4.61 -8.53 -9.37
CA PRO A 213 4.16 -9.62 -10.24
C PRO A 213 2.79 -9.41 -10.89
N LEU A 214 1.80 -8.93 -10.12
CA LEU A 214 0.47 -8.65 -10.65
C LEU A 214 0.50 -7.61 -11.78
N ALA A 215 1.33 -6.56 -11.63
CA ALA A 215 1.44 -5.53 -12.65
C ALA A 215 2.11 -6.06 -13.92
N LEU A 216 3.16 -6.88 -13.78
CA LEU A 216 3.85 -7.51 -14.91
C LEU A 216 2.91 -8.43 -15.69
N GLU A 217 2.09 -9.23 -15.00
CA GLU A 217 1.09 -10.11 -15.62
C GLU A 217 0.02 -9.31 -16.37
N VAL A 218 -0.57 -8.30 -15.71
CA VAL A 218 -1.64 -7.48 -16.30
C VAL A 218 -1.13 -6.71 -17.51
N LEU A 219 0.04 -6.06 -17.40
CA LEU A 219 0.63 -5.31 -18.51
C LEU A 219 1.06 -6.22 -19.65
N GLY A 220 1.79 -7.30 -19.36
CA GLY A 220 2.24 -8.23 -20.37
C GLY A 220 1.07 -8.82 -21.16
N SER A 221 -0.02 -9.18 -20.47
CA SER A 221 -1.25 -9.67 -21.10
C SER A 221 -1.97 -8.60 -21.91
N PHE A 222 -2.05 -7.37 -21.40
CA PHE A 222 -2.73 -6.26 -22.08
C PHE A 222 -2.02 -5.82 -23.35
N LEU A 223 -0.68 -5.87 -23.35
CA LEU A 223 0.19 -5.45 -24.45
C LEU A 223 0.44 -6.57 -25.47
N CYS A 224 0.21 -7.83 -25.09
CA CYS A 224 0.38 -8.99 -25.95
C CYS A 224 -0.41 -8.87 -27.27
N GLY A 225 0.27 -9.05 -28.39
CA GLY A 225 -0.32 -9.03 -29.74
C GLY A 225 -0.62 -7.64 -30.31
N ARG A 226 -0.36 -6.55 -29.56
CA ARG A 226 -0.53 -5.18 -30.03
C ARG A 226 0.68 -4.69 -30.84
N ARG A 227 0.45 -3.71 -31.71
CA ARG A 227 1.50 -3.01 -32.46
C ARG A 227 2.24 -2.00 -31.59
N GLU A 228 3.41 -1.58 -32.04
CA GLU A 228 4.26 -0.65 -31.30
C GLU A 228 3.58 0.69 -30.97
N ASN A 229 2.86 1.28 -31.93
CA ASN A 229 2.13 2.54 -31.71
C ASN A 229 1.02 2.39 -30.66
N GLU A 230 0.40 1.20 -30.57
CA GLU A 230 -0.59 0.89 -29.54
C GLU A 230 0.06 0.70 -28.17
N TRP A 231 1.28 0.13 -28.10
CA TRP A 231 2.07 0.07 -26.86
C TRP A 231 2.35 1.47 -26.33
N GLU A 232 2.84 2.35 -27.19
CA GLU A 232 3.15 3.73 -26.81
C GLU A 232 1.91 4.47 -26.31
N SER A 233 0.78 4.37 -27.04
CA SER A 233 -0.49 4.95 -26.61
C SER A 233 -0.98 4.36 -25.28
N ALA A 234 -0.87 3.05 -25.09
CA ALA A 234 -1.27 2.37 -23.86
C ALA A 234 -0.46 2.85 -22.65
N LEU A 235 0.87 2.90 -22.78
CA LEU A 235 1.77 3.34 -21.72
C LEU A 235 1.59 4.83 -21.40
N ASN A 236 1.28 5.66 -22.40
CA ASN A 236 0.94 7.07 -22.18
C ASN A 236 -0.35 7.24 -21.37
N THR A 237 -1.36 6.39 -21.59
CA THR A 237 -2.60 6.40 -20.80
C THR A 237 -2.35 5.94 -19.36
N LEU A 238 -1.56 4.86 -19.18
CA LEU A 238 -1.23 4.31 -17.86
C LEU A 238 -0.40 5.27 -16.99
N ALA A 239 0.42 6.11 -17.62
CA ALA A 239 1.15 7.16 -16.91
C ALA A 239 0.23 8.24 -16.32
N LYS A 240 -1.00 8.41 -16.86
CA LYS A 240 -1.97 9.41 -16.41
C LYS A 240 -2.98 8.87 -15.41
N SER A 241 -3.45 7.64 -15.64
CA SER A 241 -4.43 6.95 -14.81
C SER A 241 -4.06 5.47 -14.66
N PRO A 242 -4.02 4.93 -13.43
CA PRO A 242 -3.59 3.57 -13.17
C PRO A 242 -4.58 2.55 -13.78
N ASN A 243 -4.07 1.39 -14.20
CA ASN A 243 -4.91 0.29 -14.62
C ASN A 243 -5.87 -0.14 -13.50
N LYS A 244 -7.17 -0.19 -13.78
CA LYS A 244 -8.21 -0.51 -12.80
C LYS A 244 -7.97 -1.84 -12.06
N THR A 245 -7.58 -2.91 -12.75
CA THR A 245 -7.36 -4.23 -12.12
C THR A 245 -6.23 -4.19 -11.10
N ILE A 246 -5.13 -3.49 -11.43
CA ILE A 246 -4.01 -3.31 -10.50
C ILE A 246 -4.46 -2.42 -9.33
N ASN A 247 -5.15 -1.32 -9.65
CA ASN A 247 -5.59 -0.33 -8.67
C ASN A 247 -6.55 -0.94 -7.64
N ASP A 248 -7.56 -1.69 -8.10
CA ASP A 248 -8.55 -2.36 -7.25
C ASP A 248 -7.87 -3.30 -6.23
N VAL A 249 -6.82 -4.01 -6.63
CA VAL A 249 -6.07 -4.88 -5.72
C VAL A 249 -5.25 -4.08 -4.72
N LEU A 250 -4.53 -3.04 -5.14
CA LEU A 250 -3.68 -2.24 -4.24
C LEU A 250 -4.54 -1.43 -3.24
N LYS A 251 -5.67 -0.90 -3.71
CA LYS A 251 -6.57 -0.04 -2.93
C LYS A 251 -7.20 -0.75 -1.73
N LEU A 252 -7.30 -2.08 -1.73
CA LEU A 252 -7.82 -2.84 -0.57
C LEU A 252 -7.08 -2.53 0.74
N SER A 253 -5.76 -2.31 0.70
CA SER A 253 -5.00 -1.92 1.91
C SER A 253 -5.33 -0.50 2.36
N TYR A 254 -5.57 0.42 1.42
CA TYR A 254 -5.99 1.80 1.70
C TYR A 254 -7.43 1.85 2.24
N ASP A 255 -8.37 1.11 1.64
CA ASP A 255 -9.77 1.13 2.04
C ASP A 255 -9.95 0.67 3.49
N GLY A 256 -9.11 -0.26 3.95
CA GLY A 256 -9.04 -0.72 5.34
C GLY A 256 -8.35 0.21 6.33
N LEU A 257 -7.89 1.40 5.91
CA LEU A 257 -7.37 2.43 6.82
C LEU A 257 -8.50 3.24 7.46
N GLU A 258 -8.24 3.68 8.69
CA GLU A 258 -9.03 4.72 9.34
C GLU A 258 -8.82 6.10 8.67
N ASN A 259 -9.78 7.01 8.86
CA ASN A 259 -9.79 8.30 8.15
C ASN A 259 -8.53 9.14 8.40
N TYR A 260 -7.97 9.14 9.61
CA TYR A 260 -6.75 9.89 9.90
C TYR A 260 -5.54 9.33 9.11
N ALA A 261 -5.40 8.00 9.06
CA ALA A 261 -4.33 7.34 8.32
C ALA A 261 -4.50 7.47 6.80
N LYS A 262 -5.74 7.53 6.31
CA LYS A 262 -6.03 7.85 4.90
C LYS A 262 -5.52 9.24 4.53
N GLU A 263 -5.75 10.24 5.37
CA GLU A 263 -5.25 11.60 5.13
C GLU A 263 -3.72 11.67 5.11
N ILE A 264 -3.04 10.98 6.05
CA ILE A 264 -1.58 10.87 6.07
C ILE A 264 -1.06 10.16 4.82
N PHE A 265 -1.69 9.05 4.42
CA PHE A 265 -1.32 8.31 3.21
C PHE A 265 -1.39 9.20 1.97
N LEU A 266 -2.48 9.95 1.80
CA LEU A 266 -2.66 10.82 0.64
C LEU A 266 -1.67 11.99 0.65
N ASP A 267 -1.35 12.57 1.82
CA ASP A 267 -0.31 13.60 1.94
C ASP A 267 1.06 13.04 1.52
N ILE A 268 1.41 11.82 1.95
CA ILE A 268 2.66 11.16 1.55
C ILE A 268 2.68 10.87 0.05
N ALA A 269 1.62 10.26 -0.49
CA ALA A 269 1.54 9.88 -1.89
C ALA A 269 1.66 11.09 -2.82
N CYS A 270 0.99 12.20 -2.48
CA CYS A 270 0.97 13.39 -3.32
C CYS A 270 2.24 14.23 -3.18
N PHE A 271 2.83 14.31 -1.98
CA PHE A 271 3.83 15.36 -1.67
C PHE A 271 5.16 14.84 -1.15
N PHE A 272 5.16 13.74 -0.38
CA PHE A 272 6.30 13.42 0.49
C PHE A 272 7.00 12.08 0.20
N LYS A 273 6.68 11.40 -0.89
CA LYS A 273 7.50 10.25 -1.33
C LYS A 273 8.96 10.67 -1.47
N GLY A 274 9.86 9.89 -0.87
CA GLY A 274 11.30 10.09 -0.88
C GLY A 274 11.80 11.18 0.08
N ARG A 275 10.94 11.82 0.87
CA ARG A 275 11.34 12.80 1.89
C ARG A 275 11.74 12.11 3.20
N SER A 276 12.51 12.81 4.02
CA SER A 276 12.92 12.30 5.33
C SER A 276 11.72 12.11 6.24
N ILE A 277 11.72 11.00 6.97
CA ILE A 277 10.63 10.67 7.91
C ILE A 277 10.49 11.73 9.00
N GLU A 278 11.61 12.31 9.44
CA GLU A 278 11.64 13.40 10.42
C GLU A 278 10.92 14.65 9.92
N TYR A 279 11.17 15.05 8.67
CA TYR A 279 10.49 16.20 8.07
C TYR A 279 8.98 15.94 7.93
N ILE A 280 8.60 14.75 7.46
CA ILE A 280 7.18 14.37 7.33
C ILE A 280 6.48 14.42 8.69
N MET A 281 7.11 13.82 9.72
CA MET A 281 6.57 13.83 11.07
C MET A 281 6.42 15.25 11.61
N LYS A 282 7.42 16.11 11.41
CA LYS A 282 7.37 17.52 11.82
C LYS A 282 6.18 18.25 11.18
N VAL A 283 6.09 18.22 9.85
CA VAL A 283 5.06 18.94 9.10
C VAL A 283 3.66 18.45 9.46
N LEU A 284 3.44 17.14 9.48
CA LEU A 284 2.10 16.57 9.73
C LEU A 284 1.66 16.71 11.19
N ASN A 285 2.58 16.62 12.17
CA ASN A 285 2.23 16.87 13.57
C ASN A 285 1.75 18.32 13.80
N TYR A 286 2.36 19.30 13.12
CA TYR A 286 1.87 20.68 13.16
C TYR A 286 0.52 20.86 12.48
N CYS A 287 0.15 19.97 11.57
CA CYS A 287 -1.19 19.89 10.98
C CYS A 287 -2.22 19.11 11.83
N ASP A 288 -1.96 18.95 13.14
CA ASP A 288 -2.82 18.25 14.10
C ASP A 288 -3.00 16.74 13.82
N PHE A 289 -2.07 16.10 13.10
CA PHE A 289 -2.08 14.64 12.92
C PHE A 289 -1.27 13.91 13.98
N ASP A 290 -1.78 12.77 14.44
CA ASP A 290 -1.01 11.79 15.20
C ASP A 290 -0.09 10.99 14.25
N THR A 291 0.97 11.64 13.77
CA THR A 291 1.78 11.11 12.65
C THR A 291 2.55 9.86 13.04
N THR A 292 2.97 9.73 14.30
CA THR A 292 3.71 8.55 14.79
C THR A 292 2.92 7.26 14.57
N ILE A 293 1.67 7.21 15.03
CA ILE A 293 0.81 6.02 14.84
C ILE A 293 0.37 5.90 13.39
N GLY A 294 0.05 7.00 12.70
CA GLY A 294 -0.35 6.97 11.30
C GLY A 294 0.71 6.36 10.39
N VAL A 295 1.97 6.83 10.50
CA VAL A 295 3.10 6.28 9.71
C VAL A 295 3.35 4.81 10.07
N GLN A 296 3.23 4.43 11.34
CA GLN A 296 3.38 3.05 11.77
C GLN A 296 2.31 2.13 11.14
N VAL A 297 1.05 2.55 11.15
CA VAL A 297 -0.06 1.81 10.50
C VAL A 297 0.17 1.66 8.99
N LEU A 298 0.67 2.70 8.32
CA LEU A 298 0.98 2.62 6.89
C LEU A 298 2.12 1.64 6.59
N LYS A 299 3.14 1.59 7.45
CA LYS A 299 4.21 0.57 7.37
C LYS A 299 3.64 -0.82 7.58
N GLU A 300 2.83 -1.02 8.61
CA GLU A 300 2.22 -2.32 8.94
C GLU A 300 1.31 -2.84 7.81
N LYS A 301 0.64 -1.95 7.07
CA LYS A 301 -0.19 -2.32 5.91
C LYS A 301 0.57 -2.43 4.57
N SER A 302 1.91 -2.39 4.62
CA SER A 302 2.81 -2.39 3.44
C SER A 302 2.51 -1.29 2.42
N LEU A 303 2.01 -0.14 2.87
CA LEU A 303 1.72 0.99 1.99
C LEU A 303 2.94 1.91 1.80
N ILE A 304 3.84 1.91 2.79
CA ILE A 304 5.11 2.64 2.76
C ILE A 304 6.22 1.79 3.37
N ILE A 305 7.46 2.12 3.04
CA ILE A 305 8.68 1.51 3.58
C ILE A 305 9.56 2.65 4.11
N GLY A 306 10.20 2.43 5.26
CA GLY A 306 11.27 3.33 5.73
C GLY A 306 12.61 2.83 5.22
N GLU A 307 13.26 3.57 4.34
CA GLU A 307 14.59 3.24 3.80
C GLU A 307 15.54 4.40 4.07
N GLU A 308 16.66 4.12 4.75
CA GLU A 308 17.73 5.11 5.00
C GLU A 308 17.24 6.44 5.63
N GLY A 309 16.20 6.37 6.46
CA GLY A 309 15.59 7.55 7.10
C GLY A 309 14.58 8.30 6.21
N ASN A 310 14.36 7.86 4.97
CA ASN A 310 13.36 8.41 4.05
C ASN A 310 12.13 7.50 3.95
N VAL A 311 10.98 8.09 3.66
CA VAL A 311 9.74 7.35 3.40
C VAL A 311 9.65 7.03 1.91
N GLN A 312 9.68 5.75 1.58
CA GLN A 312 9.46 5.24 0.23
C GLN A 312 8.05 4.65 0.08
N MET A 313 7.55 4.69 -1.14
CA MET A 313 6.27 4.12 -1.54
C MET A 313 6.42 3.56 -2.94
N HIS A 314 5.90 2.35 -3.16
CA HIS A 314 5.90 1.74 -4.49
C HIS A 314 5.17 2.66 -5.49
N ASP A 315 5.72 2.83 -6.69
CA ASP A 315 5.21 3.77 -7.71
C ASP A 315 3.72 3.57 -8.00
N LEU A 316 3.28 2.31 -8.13
CA LEU A 316 1.86 1.99 -8.32
C LEU A 316 0.96 2.33 -7.12
N ILE A 317 1.48 2.25 -5.89
CA ILE A 317 0.74 2.68 -4.69
C ILE A 317 0.63 4.20 -4.66
N GLN A 318 1.70 4.90 -5.07
CA GLN A 318 1.69 6.36 -5.19
C GLN A 318 0.67 6.81 -6.24
N LEU A 319 0.72 6.20 -7.43
CA LEU A 319 -0.23 6.47 -8.51
C LEU A 319 -1.68 6.20 -8.07
N MET A 320 -1.92 5.13 -7.31
CA MET A 320 -3.23 4.84 -6.70
C MET A 320 -3.70 5.94 -5.74
N GLY A 321 -2.82 6.44 -4.85
CA GLY A 321 -3.12 7.55 -3.95
C GLY A 321 -3.42 8.86 -4.68
N MET A 322 -2.64 9.19 -5.71
CA MET A 322 -2.85 10.37 -6.54
C MET A 322 -4.14 10.27 -7.36
N ASP A 323 -4.47 9.07 -7.87
CA ASP A 323 -5.73 8.80 -8.58
C ASP A 323 -6.95 8.94 -7.66
N ILE A 324 -6.87 8.51 -6.40
CA ILE A 324 -7.94 8.74 -5.40
C ILE A 324 -8.27 10.22 -5.28
N VAL A 325 -7.26 11.10 -5.20
CA VAL A 325 -7.50 12.56 -5.12
C VAL A 325 -8.07 13.10 -6.42
N LYS A 326 -7.57 12.65 -7.58
CA LYS A 326 -8.12 13.06 -8.88
C LYS A 326 -9.59 12.64 -9.04
N GLN A 327 -9.99 11.51 -8.47
CA GLN A 327 -11.38 11.03 -8.48
C GLN A 327 -12.34 11.85 -7.60
N GLU A 328 -11.84 12.67 -6.68
CA GLU A 328 -12.70 13.58 -5.90
C GLU A 328 -13.41 14.59 -6.82
N CYS A 329 -12.69 15.10 -7.83
CA CYS A 329 -13.27 15.83 -8.95
C CYS A 329 -12.33 15.80 -10.16
N HIS A 330 -12.75 15.11 -11.23
CA HIS A 330 -11.90 14.93 -12.41
C HIS A 330 -11.63 16.25 -13.14
N ASP A 331 -12.67 17.07 -13.32
CA ASP A 331 -12.62 18.24 -14.22
C ASP A 331 -12.25 19.55 -13.51
N ASP A 332 -12.36 19.60 -12.18
CA ASP A 332 -12.14 20.81 -11.38
C ASP A 332 -11.11 20.56 -10.26
N PRO A 333 -9.85 20.96 -10.45
CA PRO A 333 -8.82 20.86 -9.43
C PRO A 333 -9.17 21.63 -8.14
N GLY A 334 -9.90 22.73 -8.22
CA GLY A 334 -10.31 23.54 -7.07
C GLY A 334 -11.24 22.81 -6.10
N ARG A 335 -11.78 21.66 -6.52
CA ARG A 335 -12.64 20.78 -5.71
C ARG A 335 -11.92 19.51 -5.21
N ARG A 336 -10.62 19.38 -5.45
CA ARG A 336 -9.78 18.29 -4.93
C ARG A 336 -9.13 18.70 -3.61
N SER A 337 -8.81 17.73 -2.77
CA SER A 337 -8.26 17.94 -1.43
C SER A 337 -6.78 18.31 -1.43
N ARG A 338 -6.04 17.88 -2.45
CA ARG A 338 -4.58 18.04 -2.58
C ARG A 338 -4.22 18.49 -3.98
N LEU A 339 -3.31 19.45 -4.07
CA LEU A 339 -2.80 19.97 -5.34
C LEU A 339 -1.27 19.95 -5.35
N TRP A 340 -0.70 19.33 -6.39
CA TRP A 340 0.75 19.19 -6.60
C TRP A 340 1.19 19.41 -8.06
N VAL A 341 0.24 19.55 -8.98
CA VAL A 341 0.53 19.82 -10.40
C VAL A 341 0.59 21.33 -10.58
N PHE A 342 1.66 21.84 -11.19
CA PHE A 342 1.86 23.28 -11.39
C PHE A 342 0.68 23.95 -12.09
N ASP A 343 0.25 23.41 -13.23
CA ASP A 343 -0.84 23.99 -14.03
C ASP A 343 -2.17 24.01 -13.25
N ASP A 344 -2.50 22.92 -12.55
CA ASP A 344 -3.69 22.86 -11.68
C ASP A 344 -3.64 23.93 -10.56
N VAL A 345 -2.46 24.18 -9.97
CA VAL A 345 -2.30 25.19 -8.92
C VAL A 345 -2.40 26.60 -9.47
N VAL A 346 -1.85 26.85 -10.67
CA VAL A 346 -2.01 28.13 -11.39
C VAL A 346 -3.49 28.40 -11.64
N ASP A 347 -4.22 27.43 -12.19
CA ASP A 347 -5.65 27.59 -12.48
C ASP A 347 -6.45 27.89 -11.20
N VAL A 348 -6.14 27.18 -10.10
CA VAL A 348 -6.82 27.35 -8.82
C VAL A 348 -6.52 28.68 -8.14
N LEU A 349 -5.24 29.10 -8.08
CA LEU A 349 -4.82 30.29 -7.34
C LEU A 349 -4.94 31.58 -8.16
N SER A 350 -4.63 31.55 -9.46
CA SER A 350 -4.73 32.71 -10.34
C SER A 350 -6.17 32.94 -10.83
N GLY A 351 -6.96 31.88 -10.99
CA GLY A 351 -8.34 31.94 -11.47
C GLY A 351 -9.42 32.10 -10.39
N ASP A 352 -9.05 32.19 -9.12
CA ASP A 352 -9.98 32.20 -7.97
C ASP A 352 -10.98 31.02 -7.99
N MET A 353 -10.54 29.86 -8.51
CA MET A 353 -11.35 28.64 -8.64
C MET A 353 -11.26 27.74 -7.41
N GLY A 354 -10.42 28.10 -6.44
CA GLY A 354 -10.23 27.31 -5.23
C GLY A 354 -11.47 27.25 -4.35
N THR A 355 -11.72 26.09 -3.75
CA THR A 355 -12.85 25.89 -2.82
C THR A 355 -12.36 25.39 -1.46
N ASN A 356 -13.29 25.31 -0.50
CA ASN A 356 -13.05 24.70 0.81
C ASN A 356 -12.72 23.19 0.75
N ALA A 357 -12.78 22.55 -0.42
CA ALA A 357 -12.31 21.19 -0.59
C ALA A 357 -10.79 21.09 -0.48
N VAL A 358 -10.05 22.10 -0.97
CA VAL A 358 -8.58 22.09 -0.97
C VAL A 358 -8.05 22.25 0.45
N LYS A 359 -7.31 21.23 0.89
CA LYS A 359 -6.70 21.14 2.22
C LYS A 359 -5.21 21.37 2.18
N ALA A 360 -4.53 20.97 1.10
CA ALA A 360 -3.07 21.11 0.98
C ALA A 360 -2.63 21.45 -0.44
N ILE A 361 -1.68 22.37 -0.55
CA ILE A 361 -1.03 22.73 -1.81
C ILE A 361 0.47 22.61 -1.61
N VAL A 362 1.12 21.77 -2.41
CA VAL A 362 2.58 21.59 -2.37
C VAL A 362 3.13 21.61 -3.78
N LEU A 363 3.87 22.66 -4.12
CA LEU A 363 4.64 22.74 -5.34
C LEU A 363 6.12 22.61 -5.02
N ASN A 364 6.75 21.59 -5.59
CA ASN A 364 8.19 21.38 -5.50
C ASN A 364 8.78 21.28 -6.90
N LEU A 365 9.16 22.43 -7.45
CA LEU A 365 9.59 22.52 -8.83
C LEU A 365 11.10 22.29 -8.94
N PRO A 366 11.59 21.59 -9.99
CA PRO A 366 13.02 21.35 -10.17
C PRO A 366 13.80 22.63 -10.53
N LYS A 367 13.10 23.63 -11.09
CA LYS A 367 13.65 24.92 -11.46
C LYS A 367 12.67 26.02 -11.07
N PRO A 368 13.15 27.22 -10.74
CA PRO A 368 12.29 28.36 -10.48
C PRO A 368 11.30 28.62 -11.62
N LYS A 369 10.05 28.88 -11.25
CA LYS A 369 9.00 29.34 -12.18
C LYS A 369 8.19 30.48 -11.56
N ASP A 370 7.81 31.41 -12.41
CA ASP A 370 6.92 32.51 -12.04
C ASP A 370 5.46 32.05 -12.05
N MET A 371 4.69 32.57 -11.11
CA MET A 371 3.25 32.37 -11.00
C MET A 371 2.60 33.64 -10.46
N TYR A 372 1.41 33.97 -10.95
CA TYR A 372 0.65 35.10 -10.43
C TYR A 372 -0.24 34.64 -9.27
N ILE A 373 0.09 35.04 -8.04
CA ILE A 373 -0.76 34.83 -6.86
C ILE A 373 -1.20 36.21 -6.36
N GLY A 374 -2.43 36.57 -6.69
CA GLY A 374 -3.05 37.82 -6.24
C GLY A 374 -3.32 37.84 -4.72
N PRO A 375 -3.67 39.02 -4.16
CA PRO A 375 -3.78 39.20 -2.72
C PRO A 375 -4.92 38.38 -2.10
N ASN A 376 -5.96 38.09 -2.89
CA ASN A 376 -7.15 37.35 -2.47
C ASN A 376 -7.19 35.91 -2.98
N ALA A 377 -6.08 35.37 -3.53
CA ALA A 377 -6.04 34.02 -4.13
C ALA A 377 -6.51 32.89 -3.19
N PHE A 378 -6.44 33.10 -1.88
CA PHE A 378 -6.86 32.13 -0.87
C PHE A 378 -8.22 32.44 -0.21
N ALA A 379 -8.96 33.45 -0.68
CA ALA A 379 -10.21 33.90 -0.05
C ALA A 379 -11.28 32.79 0.02
N ASN A 380 -11.32 31.92 -1.00
CA ASN A 380 -12.26 30.82 -1.13
C ASN A 380 -11.69 29.46 -0.62
N ILE A 381 -10.41 29.41 -0.23
CA ILE A 381 -9.70 28.20 0.22
C ILE A 381 -9.52 28.20 1.74
N ARG A 382 -10.63 28.25 2.48
CA ARG A 382 -10.60 28.53 3.92
C ARG A 382 -10.12 27.35 4.76
N ARG A 383 -10.10 26.13 4.21
CA ARG A 383 -9.68 24.90 4.90
C ARG A 383 -8.25 24.46 4.58
N LEU A 384 -7.47 25.31 3.91
CA LEU A 384 -6.06 25.03 3.63
C LEU A 384 -5.30 24.91 4.96
N ARG A 385 -4.75 23.73 5.24
CA ARG A 385 -3.91 23.43 6.42
C ARG A 385 -2.42 23.48 6.11
N MET A 386 -2.03 23.27 4.85
CA MET A 386 -0.63 23.16 4.45
C MET A 386 -0.40 23.87 3.10
N LEU A 387 0.65 24.70 3.06
CA LEU A 387 1.10 25.38 1.84
C LEU A 387 2.63 25.30 1.76
N ILE A 388 3.15 24.64 0.74
CA ILE A 388 4.60 24.47 0.50
C ILE A 388 4.91 24.90 -0.93
N MET A 389 5.81 25.87 -1.10
CA MET A 389 6.16 26.47 -2.39
C MET A 389 7.69 26.52 -2.52
N VAL A 390 8.25 25.55 -3.24
CA VAL A 390 9.69 25.43 -3.50
C VAL A 390 9.95 25.77 -4.96
N ASN A 391 10.86 26.71 -5.22
CA ASN A 391 11.19 27.24 -6.54
C ASN A 391 9.97 27.87 -7.26
N VAL A 392 9.11 28.57 -6.50
CA VAL A 392 7.97 29.33 -7.04
C VAL A 392 8.17 30.80 -6.71
N HIS A 393 8.23 31.63 -7.74
CA HIS A 393 8.30 33.09 -7.60
C HIS A 393 6.92 33.69 -7.84
N ASN A 394 6.44 34.47 -6.87
CA ASN A 394 5.23 35.24 -7.08
C ASN A 394 5.57 36.48 -7.91
N SER A 395 4.95 36.62 -9.09
CA SER A 395 5.11 37.80 -9.93
C SER A 395 4.37 39.03 -9.39
N PHE A 396 3.45 38.82 -8.44
CA PHE A 396 2.74 39.89 -7.75
C PHE A 396 3.61 40.52 -6.65
N GLN A 397 3.69 41.85 -6.66
CA GLN A 397 4.63 42.62 -5.83
C GLN A 397 4.06 43.05 -4.46
N ASP A 398 2.86 42.59 -4.07
CA ASP A 398 2.30 42.88 -2.75
C ASP A 398 2.12 41.61 -1.89
N PRO A 399 1.98 41.75 -0.55
CA PRO A 399 1.76 40.61 0.33
C PRO A 399 0.45 39.88 0.05
N ILE A 400 0.48 38.55 0.05
CA ILE A 400 -0.73 37.71 -0.07
C ILE A 400 -1.44 37.55 1.28
N CYS A 401 -2.77 37.41 1.26
CA CYS A 401 -3.55 37.07 2.44
C CYS A 401 -3.72 35.55 2.54
N LEU A 402 -3.10 34.95 3.56
CA LEU A 402 -3.18 33.54 3.87
C LEU A 402 -4.47 33.19 4.65
N PRO A 403 -4.97 31.95 4.48
CA PRO A 403 -6.15 31.46 5.19
C PRO A 403 -5.85 31.23 6.68
N ASN A 404 -6.84 31.48 7.52
CA ASN A 404 -6.68 31.43 8.98
C ASN A 404 -6.52 30.02 9.55
N GLU A 405 -6.97 28.99 8.83
CA GLU A 405 -6.82 27.57 9.22
C GLU A 405 -5.44 26.98 8.84
N LEU A 406 -4.57 27.76 8.19
CA LEU A 406 -3.25 27.32 7.80
C LEU A 406 -2.43 26.93 9.04
N ARG A 407 -1.81 25.74 9.00
CA ARG A 407 -1.01 25.18 10.09
C ARG A 407 0.48 25.18 9.76
N TRP A 408 0.82 24.86 8.51
CA TRP A 408 2.19 24.84 7.99
C TRP A 408 2.31 25.75 6.76
N PHE A 409 3.28 26.68 6.80
CA PHE A 409 3.63 27.54 5.68
C PHE A 409 5.13 27.43 5.38
N GLU A 410 5.45 26.94 4.18
CA GLU A 410 6.82 26.91 3.66
C GLU A 410 6.88 27.59 2.29
N TRP A 411 7.73 28.61 2.14
CA TRP A 411 7.91 29.26 0.85
C TRP A 411 9.33 29.82 0.72
N HIS A 412 10.10 29.25 -0.21
CA HIS A 412 11.50 29.64 -0.41
C HIS A 412 11.59 31.01 -1.10
N GLU A 413 12.50 31.86 -0.62
CA GLU A 413 12.73 33.21 -1.17
C GLU A 413 11.48 34.12 -1.15
N TYR A 414 10.55 33.88 -0.23
CA TYR A 414 9.34 34.69 -0.10
C TYR A 414 9.68 36.13 0.35
N PRO A 415 9.28 37.16 -0.41
CA PRO A 415 9.79 38.52 -0.21
C PRO A 415 9.00 39.36 0.81
N TRP A 416 7.90 38.84 1.37
CA TRP A 416 6.96 39.62 2.20
C TRP A 416 6.65 38.97 3.55
N ILE A 417 6.17 39.76 4.51
CA ILE A 417 5.63 39.22 5.76
C ILE A 417 4.25 38.62 5.43
N PRO A 418 3.98 37.35 5.78
CA PRO A 418 2.67 36.74 5.53
C PRO A 418 1.54 37.52 6.22
N LYS A 419 0.54 37.94 5.45
CA LYS A 419 -0.70 38.51 6.00
C LYS A 419 -1.75 37.42 6.12
N PHE A 420 -2.73 37.63 7.00
CA PHE A 420 -3.83 36.70 7.25
C PHE A 420 -5.16 37.43 7.15
N PHE A 421 -6.22 36.70 6.79
CA PHE A 421 -7.57 37.22 6.85
C PHE A 421 -7.98 37.55 8.31
N PRO A 422 -8.93 38.47 8.54
CA PRO A 422 -9.40 38.79 9.88
C PRO A 422 -9.90 37.54 10.63
N GLY A 423 -9.48 37.37 11.89
CA GLY A 423 -9.91 36.26 12.75
C GLY A 423 -8.75 35.57 13.49
N PRO A 424 -9.05 34.50 14.26
CA PRO A 424 -8.03 33.73 14.96
C PRO A 424 -7.16 32.96 13.97
N LYS A 425 -5.85 33.09 14.10
CA LYS A 425 -4.86 32.44 13.24
C LYS A 425 -4.43 31.13 13.87
N LYS A 426 -4.29 30.09 13.04
CA LYS A 426 -3.94 28.73 13.47
C LYS A 426 -2.53 28.28 13.06
N LEU A 427 -1.73 29.17 12.49
CA LEU A 427 -0.38 28.86 12.01
C LEU A 427 0.50 28.38 13.18
N VAL A 428 1.12 27.22 13.01
CA VAL A 428 2.00 26.60 14.01
C VAL A 428 3.44 26.58 13.51
N GLY A 429 3.66 26.15 12.27
CA GLY A 429 4.99 26.07 11.66
C GLY A 429 5.16 27.01 10.48
N LEU A 430 6.33 27.66 10.43
CA LEU A 430 6.74 28.62 9.42
C LEU A 430 8.18 28.32 8.97
N ASP A 431 8.38 28.15 7.68
CA ASP A 431 9.69 28.00 7.05
C ASP A 431 9.83 28.94 5.85
N LEU A 432 10.69 29.95 5.98
CA LEU A 432 10.96 30.94 4.93
C LEU A 432 12.42 30.87 4.50
N HIS A 433 12.93 29.65 4.29
CA HIS A 433 14.32 29.42 3.91
C HIS A 433 14.77 30.34 2.74
N LYS A 434 15.97 30.93 2.87
CA LYS A 434 16.55 31.93 1.94
C LYS A 434 15.76 33.23 1.75
N SER A 435 14.79 33.54 2.62
CA SER A 435 14.21 34.88 2.67
C SER A 435 15.12 35.84 3.45
N ASN A 436 15.16 37.11 3.06
CA ASN A 436 15.91 38.15 3.79
C ASN A 436 15.17 38.64 5.05
N MET A 437 14.32 37.82 5.66
CA MET A 437 13.42 38.23 6.74
C MET A 437 13.92 37.88 8.14
N LEU A 438 13.97 38.88 9.02
CA LEU A 438 14.07 38.72 10.47
C LEU A 438 12.65 38.57 11.03
N VAL A 439 12.15 37.34 11.19
CA VAL A 439 10.85 37.12 11.84
C VAL A 439 11.03 37.23 13.36
N VAL A 440 10.36 38.21 13.97
CA VAL A 440 10.38 38.41 15.44
C VAL A 440 9.53 37.30 16.10
N GLY A 441 10.19 36.43 16.85
CA GLY A 441 9.66 35.18 17.42
C GLY A 441 8.67 35.31 18.58
N GLU A 442 7.86 36.38 18.63
CA GLU A 442 6.89 36.55 19.72
C GLU A 442 5.52 35.90 19.44
N GLN A 443 5.25 35.43 18.21
CA GLN A 443 3.96 34.80 17.83
C GLN A 443 4.06 33.42 17.17
N PHE A 444 5.26 32.93 16.82
CA PHE A 444 5.44 31.70 16.04
C PHE A 444 6.70 30.95 16.48
N GLN A 445 6.71 29.62 16.41
CA GLN A 445 7.96 28.86 16.41
C GLN A 445 8.62 29.05 15.03
N VAL A 446 9.41 30.11 14.91
CA VAL A 446 10.17 30.44 13.70
C VAL A 446 11.43 29.59 13.66
N HIS A 447 11.66 28.89 12.56
CA HIS A 447 12.98 28.38 12.21
C HIS A 447 13.53 29.22 11.07
N ILE A 448 14.67 29.87 11.31
CA ILE A 448 15.44 30.68 10.35
C ILE A 448 16.43 29.77 9.63
#